data_AF-A0A5Y1W972-F1
#
_entry.id   AF-A0A5Y1W972-F1
#
_cell.length_a   1.000
_cell.length_b   1.000
_cell.length_c   1.000
_cell.angle_alpha   90.00
_cell.angle_beta   90.00
_cell.angle_gamma   90.00
#
_symmetry.space_group_name_H-M   'P 1'
#
loop_
_entity.id
_entity.type
_entity.pdbx_description
1 polymer ?
#
loop_
_entity_poly.entity_id
_entity_poly.type
_entity_poly.pdbx_seq_one_letter_code
_entity_poly.pdbx_strand_id
1 'polypeptide(L)'
;MIYITSKRDGFWRCGISHRETTTAYPDDRFTPDELARLEAEPMLIVSRDAPGDDSARTQLQALKSALQKAEADVDHLSGQVLTLQKQVSDLTEQLTETQDARDSLAAKLTAMTKERDALKAPAKGDKPAAKK
;
A
#
# COMPACT_ATOMS: atom_id res chain seq x y z
N MET A 1 3.37 26.26 30.42
CA MET A 1 4.28 26.96 31.34
C MET A 1 5.23 27.82 30.51
N ILE A 2 5.56 29.02 30.99
CA ILE A 2 6.48 29.96 30.32
C ILE A 2 7.78 30.04 31.09
N TYR A 3 8.91 29.79 30.45
CA TYR A 3 10.25 29.94 31.02
C TYR A 3 10.90 31.18 30.45
N ILE A 4 11.38 32.06 31.33
CA ILE A 4 12.07 33.29 30.93
C ILE A 4 13.44 33.35 31.59
N THR A 5 14.45 33.62 30.77
CA THR A 5 15.84 33.84 31.20
C THR A 5 16.32 35.16 30.63
N SER A 6 16.87 36.04 31.48
CA SER A 6 17.48 37.29 31.02
C SER A 6 18.97 37.11 30.73
N LYS A 7 19.48 37.75 29.68
CA LYS A 7 20.93 37.84 29.43
C LYS A 7 21.65 38.82 30.36
N ARG A 8 20.89 39.71 31.02
CA ARG A 8 21.41 40.69 31.99
C ARG A 8 20.61 40.58 33.27
N ASP A 9 21.27 40.29 34.39
CA ASP A 9 20.58 40.21 35.66
C ASP A 9 19.87 41.52 36.02
N GLY A 10 18.66 41.40 36.56
CA GLY A 10 17.82 42.54 36.93
C GLY A 10 17.20 43.31 35.75
N PHE A 11 17.11 42.71 34.55
CA PHE A 11 16.55 43.37 33.38
C PHE A 11 15.03 43.57 33.49
N TRP A 12 14.57 44.81 33.32
CA TRP A 12 13.17 45.18 33.59
C TRP A 12 12.32 45.25 32.32
N ARG A 13 11.27 44.42 32.24
CA ARG A 13 10.24 44.46 31.18
C ARG A 13 8.88 43.99 31.70
N CYS A 14 7.79 44.44 31.07
CA CYS A 14 6.41 44.07 31.41
C CYS A 14 6.12 44.09 32.93
N GLY A 15 6.61 45.13 33.62
CA GLY A 15 6.37 45.36 35.04
C GLY A 15 7.14 44.47 36.02
N ILE A 16 8.06 43.63 35.54
CA ILE A 16 8.88 42.76 36.39
C ILE A 16 10.37 42.82 36.04
N SER A 17 11.19 42.48 37.03
CA SER A 17 12.62 42.30 36.86
C SER A 17 12.91 40.82 36.56
N HIS A 18 13.58 40.58 35.44
CA HIS A 18 14.00 39.26 35.00
C HIS A 18 15.44 38.99 35.44
N ARG A 19 15.64 37.81 36.04
CA ARG A 19 16.94 37.35 36.52
C ARG A 19 17.69 36.61 35.42
N GLU A 20 18.99 36.48 35.59
CA GLU A 20 19.82 35.63 34.74
C GLU A 20 19.48 34.14 34.91
N THR A 21 18.84 33.77 36.02
CA THR A 21 18.33 32.42 36.24
C THR A 21 16.96 32.23 35.59
N THR A 22 16.80 31.10 34.88
CA THR A 22 15.53 30.67 34.29
C THR A 22 14.43 30.64 35.34
N THR A 23 13.39 31.43 35.12
CA THR A 23 12.22 31.53 36.01
C THR A 23 10.99 31.01 35.27
N ALA A 24 10.26 30.10 35.91
CA ALA A 24 9.03 29.54 35.38
C ALA A 24 7.82 30.39 35.82
N TYR A 25 6.95 30.71 34.88
CA TYR A 25 5.70 31.45 35.07
C TYR A 25 4.53 30.63 34.51
N PRO A 26 3.34 30.71 35.13
CA PRO A 26 2.11 30.19 34.53
C PRO A 26 1.80 30.85 33.18
N ASP A 27 1.12 30.13 32.29
CA ASP A 27 0.79 30.64 30.93
C ASP A 27 -0.14 31.88 30.97
N ASP A 28 -0.97 31.99 32.02
CA ASP A 28 -1.90 33.11 32.20
C ASP A 28 -1.28 34.35 32.87
N ARG A 29 0.02 34.30 33.23
CA ARG A 29 0.65 35.42 33.96
C ARG A 29 0.84 36.66 33.09
N PHE A 30 1.02 36.48 31.78
CA PHE A 30 1.25 37.57 30.84
C PHE A 30 0.10 37.62 29.83
N THR A 31 -0.38 38.81 29.52
CA THR A 31 -1.32 38.97 28.40
C THR A 31 -0.65 38.63 27.07
N PRO A 32 -1.40 38.26 26.01
CA PRO A 32 -0.82 37.97 24.69
C PRO A 32 0.08 39.09 24.16
N ASP A 33 -0.31 40.35 24.38
CA ASP A 33 0.47 41.53 23.97
C ASP A 33 1.75 41.71 24.78
N GLU A 34 1.72 41.44 26.09
CA GLU A 34 2.92 41.44 26.94
C GLU A 34 3.87 40.32 26.56
N LEU A 35 3.33 39.14 26.25
CA LEU A 35 4.11 38.00 25.85
C LEU A 35 4.80 38.23 24.50
N ALA A 36 4.08 38.79 23.52
CA ALA A 36 4.67 39.18 22.23
C ALA A 36 5.83 40.18 22.41
N ARG A 37 5.70 41.13 23.34
CA ARG A 37 6.78 42.06 23.70
C ARG A 37 7.97 41.36 24.36
N LEU A 38 7.73 40.35 25.19
CA LEU A 38 8.79 39.57 25.83
C LEU A 38 9.52 38.67 24.82
N GLU A 39 8.80 38.04 23.87
CA GLU A 39 9.38 37.22 22.80
C GLU A 39 10.16 38.06 21.78
N ALA A 40 9.75 39.31 21.54
CA ALA A 40 10.44 40.23 20.64
C ALA A 40 11.68 40.91 21.26
N GLU A 41 11.88 40.81 22.58
CA GLU A 41 12.96 41.50 23.29
C GLU A 41 14.28 40.72 23.20
N PRO A 42 15.33 41.25 22.53
CA PRO A 42 16.57 40.50 22.27
C PRO A 42 17.37 40.12 23.54
N MET A 43 17.11 40.82 24.65
CA MET A 43 17.74 40.58 25.95
C MET A 43 17.09 39.47 26.76
N LEU A 44 15.94 38.94 26.33
CA LEU A 44 15.22 37.85 26.97
C LEU A 44 15.23 36.60 26.10
N ILE A 45 15.29 35.43 26.74
CA ILE A 45 15.04 34.14 26.11
C ILE A 45 13.74 33.64 26.72
N VAL A 46 12.72 33.49 25.88
CA VAL A 46 11.39 33.02 26.26
C VAL A 46 11.14 31.67 25.61
N SER A 47 10.95 30.64 26.43
CA SER A 47 10.55 29.31 26.00
C SER A 47 9.19 28.99 26.58
N ARG A 48 8.33 28.36 25.80
CA ARG A 48 7.03 27.87 26.28
C ARG A 48 7.03 26.36 26.21
N ASP A 49 6.53 25.72 27.26
CA ASP A 49 5.98 24.39 27.08
C ASP A 49 4.80 24.57 26.14
N ALA A 50 4.88 24.00 24.92
CA ALA A 50 3.72 23.92 24.06
C ALA A 50 2.58 23.34 24.92
N PRO A 51 1.37 23.96 24.96
CA PRO A 51 0.24 23.31 25.59
C PRO A 51 0.19 21.92 24.97
N GLY A 52 0.26 20.87 25.82
CA GLY A 52 0.46 19.49 25.40
C GLY A 52 -0.33 19.26 24.13
N ASP A 53 0.39 19.01 23.04
CA ASP A 53 -0.10 19.13 21.68
C ASP A 53 -1.01 17.92 21.42
N ASP A 54 -2.17 17.89 22.09
CA ASP A 54 -3.15 16.82 22.05
C ASP A 54 -3.64 16.64 20.62
N SER A 55 -3.62 17.71 19.81
CA SER A 55 -3.78 17.65 18.36
C SER A 55 -2.67 16.83 17.71
N ALA A 56 -1.39 17.16 17.92
CA ALA A 56 -0.28 16.40 17.35
C ALA A 56 -0.26 14.94 17.84
N ARG A 57 -0.58 14.69 19.12
CA ARG A 57 -0.69 13.33 19.69
C ARG A 57 -1.84 12.54 19.06
N THR A 58 -2.99 13.18 18.84
CA THR A 58 -4.15 12.58 18.17
C THR A 58 -3.83 12.29 16.70
N GLN A 59 -3.16 13.21 16.00
CA GLN A 59 -2.71 13.01 14.63
C GLN A 59 -1.69 11.87 14.53
N LEU A 60 -0.74 11.79 15.46
CA LEU A 60 0.22 10.69 15.56
C LEU A 60 -0.48 9.35 15.77
N GLN A 61 -1.47 9.31 16.66
CA GLN A 61 -2.25 8.11 16.92
C GLN A 61 -3.06 7.68 15.68
N ALA A 62 -3.70 8.64 14.99
CA ALA A 62 -4.45 8.39 13.77
C ALA A 62 -3.55 7.88 12.63
N LEU A 63 -2.38 8.50 12.45
CA LEU A 63 -1.37 8.08 11.47
C LEU A 63 -0.87 6.66 11.77
N LYS A 64 -0.63 6.34 13.04
CA LYS A 64 -0.21 5.00 13.46
C LYS A 64 -1.28 3.96 13.16
N SER A 65 -2.54 4.24 13.46
CA SER A 65 -3.65 3.34 13.14
C SER A 65 -3.84 3.17 11.62
N ALA A 66 -3.67 4.25 10.85
CA ALA A 66 -3.71 4.19 9.39
C ALA A 66 -2.55 3.34 8.82
N LEU A 67 -1.35 3.47 9.39
CA LEU A 67 -0.19 2.67 9.00
C LEU A 67 -0.42 1.19 9.25
N GLN A 68 -0.92 0.82 10.44
CA GLN A 68 -1.24 -0.57 10.77
C GLN A 68 -2.31 -1.16 9.83
N LYS A 69 -3.30 -0.35 9.45
CA LYS A 69 -4.29 -0.77 8.47
C LYS A 69 -3.66 -1.00 7.09
N ALA A 70 -2.80 -0.08 6.65
CA ALA A 70 -2.11 -0.20 5.36
C ALA A 70 -1.20 -1.44 5.32
N GLU A 71 -0.51 -1.75 6.42
CA GLU A 71 0.30 -2.97 6.56
C GLU A 71 -0.56 -4.23 6.41
N ALA A 72 -1.71 -4.29 7.10
CA ALA A 72 -2.64 -5.41 6.97
C ALA A 72 -3.22 -5.55 5.56
N ASP A 73 -3.51 -4.41 4.89
CA ASP A 73 -3.99 -4.40 3.52
C ASP A 73 -2.89 -4.92 2.56
N VAL A 74 -1.62 -4.54 2.75
CA VAL A 74 -0.48 -5.04 1.96
C VAL A 74 -0.31 -6.54 2.12
N ASP A 75 -0.36 -7.06 3.34
CA ASP A 75 -0.28 -8.51 3.60
C ASP A 75 -1.43 -9.27 2.92
N HIS A 76 -2.64 -8.71 2.98
CA HIS A 76 -3.80 -9.29 2.33
C HIS A 76 -3.66 -9.31 0.81
N LEU A 77 -3.27 -8.19 0.19
CA LEU A 77 -3.07 -8.10 -1.26
C LEU A 77 -1.93 -9.03 -1.71
N SER A 78 -0.86 -9.15 -0.94
CA SER A 78 0.23 -10.08 -1.21
C SER A 78 -0.28 -11.53 -1.25
N GLY A 79 -1.12 -11.92 -0.29
CA GLY A 79 -1.78 -13.23 -0.28
C GLY A 79 -2.70 -13.47 -1.49
N GLN A 80 -3.44 -12.45 -1.92
CA GLN A 80 -4.26 -12.53 -3.14
C GLN A 80 -3.40 -12.71 -4.39
N VAL A 81 -2.28 -11.99 -4.51
CA VAL A 81 -1.36 -12.12 -5.64
C VAL A 81 -0.81 -13.53 -5.75
N LEU A 82 -0.37 -14.14 -4.63
CA LEU A 82 0.11 -15.53 -4.62
C LEU A 82 -0.98 -16.52 -5.03
N THR A 83 -2.22 -16.30 -4.56
CA THR A 83 -3.36 -17.14 -4.90
C THR A 83 -3.69 -17.04 -6.40
N LEU A 84 -3.72 -15.83 -6.94
CA LEU A 84 -3.98 -15.57 -8.37
C LEU A 84 -2.86 -16.15 -9.24
N GLN A 85 -1.60 -16.03 -8.83
CA GLN A 85 -0.48 -16.65 -9.54
C GLN A 85 -0.62 -18.17 -9.61
N LYS A 86 -1.01 -18.81 -8.50
CA LYS A 86 -1.29 -20.25 -8.49
C LYS A 86 -2.44 -20.59 -9.45
N GLN A 87 -3.53 -19.83 -9.43
CA GLN A 87 -4.67 -20.05 -10.34
C GLN A 87 -4.28 -19.90 -11.81
N VAL A 88 -3.44 -18.92 -12.15
CA VAL A 88 -2.94 -18.73 -13.52
C VAL A 88 -2.08 -19.93 -13.96
N SER A 89 -1.22 -20.44 -13.07
CA SER A 89 -0.44 -21.66 -13.35
C SER A 89 -1.34 -22.87 -13.60
N ASP A 90 -2.28 -23.14 -12.68
CA ASP A 90 -3.21 -24.26 -12.76
C ASP A 90 -4.06 -24.20 -14.04
N LEU A 91 -4.56 -23.00 -14.40
CA LEU A 91 -5.33 -22.80 -15.63
C LEU A 91 -4.48 -22.94 -16.90
N THR A 92 -3.21 -22.57 -16.84
CA THR A 92 -2.29 -22.74 -17.98
C THR A 92 -2.03 -24.21 -18.24
N GLU A 93 -1.81 -25.00 -17.18
CA GLU A 93 -1.67 -26.46 -17.29
C GLU A 93 -2.93 -27.09 -17.88
N GLN A 94 -4.11 -26.76 -17.34
CA GLN A 94 -5.39 -27.26 -17.87
C GLN A 94 -5.60 -26.89 -19.35
N LEU A 95 -5.20 -25.68 -19.75
CA LEU A 95 -5.29 -25.27 -21.14
C LEU A 95 -4.43 -26.16 -22.03
N THR A 96 -3.17 -26.44 -21.64
CA THR A 96 -2.28 -27.33 -22.39
C THR A 96 -2.79 -28.76 -22.48
N GLU A 97 -3.34 -29.32 -21.40
CA GLU A 97 -3.93 -30.66 -21.43
C GLU A 97 -5.15 -30.73 -22.36
N THR A 98 -6.00 -29.71 -22.32
CA THR A 98 -7.17 -29.63 -23.19
C THR A 98 -6.77 -29.44 -24.66
N GLN A 99 -5.72 -28.66 -24.91
CA GLN A 99 -5.10 -28.43 -26.21
C GLN A 99 -4.67 -29.77 -26.86
N ASP A 100 -3.95 -30.60 -26.08
CA ASP A 100 -3.43 -31.91 -26.48
C ASP A 100 -4.56 -32.93 -26.70
N ALA A 101 -5.55 -32.97 -25.80
CA ALA A 101 -6.72 -33.83 -25.94
C ALA A 101 -7.50 -33.52 -27.23
N ARG A 102 -7.65 -32.23 -27.56
CA ARG A 102 -8.31 -31.76 -28.79
C ARG A 102 -7.52 -32.14 -30.04
N ASP A 103 -6.19 -32.08 -30.02
CA ASP A 103 -5.35 -32.52 -31.14
C ASP A 103 -5.41 -34.05 -31.35
N SER A 104 -5.41 -34.82 -30.25
CA SER A 104 -5.61 -36.28 -30.31
C SER A 104 -6.99 -36.65 -30.89
N LEU A 105 -8.05 -35.95 -30.48
CA LEU A 105 -9.39 -36.18 -30.98
C LEU A 105 -9.52 -35.80 -32.46
N ALA A 106 -8.89 -34.69 -32.89
CA ALA A 106 -8.84 -34.28 -34.29
C ALA A 106 -8.13 -35.33 -35.17
N ALA A 107 -7.04 -35.92 -34.67
CA ALA A 107 -6.36 -37.02 -35.36
C ALA A 107 -7.26 -38.26 -35.49
N LYS A 108 -7.97 -38.65 -34.42
CA LYS A 108 -8.94 -39.76 -34.45
C LYS A 108 -10.09 -39.52 -35.42
N LEU A 109 -10.66 -38.31 -35.45
CA LEU A 109 -11.70 -37.93 -36.41
C LEU A 109 -11.21 -38.04 -37.86
N THR A 110 -9.97 -37.60 -38.12
CA THR A 110 -9.35 -37.70 -39.45
C THR A 110 -9.17 -39.17 -39.86
N ALA A 111 -8.73 -40.02 -38.93
CA ALA A 111 -8.58 -41.46 -39.17
C ALA A 111 -9.94 -42.14 -39.45
N MET A 112 -10.95 -41.91 -38.62
CA MET A 112 -12.30 -42.44 -38.83
C MET A 112 -12.93 -41.96 -40.15
N THR A 113 -12.68 -40.70 -40.53
CA THR A 113 -13.14 -40.15 -41.81
C THR A 113 -12.54 -40.91 -43.00
N LYS A 114 -11.22 -41.17 -42.96
CA LYS A 114 -10.55 -41.99 -44.00
C LYS A 114 -11.11 -43.40 -44.07
N GLU A 115 -11.34 -44.04 -42.92
CA GLU A 115 -11.88 -45.40 -42.86
C GLU A 115 -13.31 -45.47 -43.43
N ARG A 116 -14.17 -44.52 -43.06
CA ARG A 116 -15.52 -44.37 -43.64
C ARG A 116 -15.47 -44.21 -45.16
N ASP A 117 -14.58 -43.36 -45.67
CA ASP A 117 -14.47 -43.10 -47.10
C ASP A 117 -13.96 -44.33 -47.86
N ALA A 118 -13.05 -45.11 -47.26
CA ALA A 118 -12.60 -46.40 -47.81
C ALA A 118 -13.73 -47.44 -47.87
N LEU A 119 -14.57 -47.53 -46.84
CA LEU A 119 -15.72 -48.45 -46.81
C LEU A 119 -16.85 -48.08 -47.78
N LYS A 120 -16.96 -46.79 -48.14
CA LYS A 120 -17.98 -46.30 -49.08
C LYS A 120 -17.54 -46.38 -50.55
N ALA A 121 -16.26 -46.68 -50.83
CA ALA A 121 -15.77 -46.84 -52.19
C ALA A 121 -16.44 -48.06 -52.87
N PRO A 122 -16.96 -47.92 -54.10
CA PRO A 122 -17.68 -49.02 -54.75
C PRO A 122 -16.72 -50.18 -55.02
N ALA A 123 -17.12 -51.39 -54.61
CA ALA A 123 -16.47 -52.63 -55.00
C ALA A 123 -16.47 -52.72 -56.53
N LYS A 124 -15.35 -52.33 -57.17
CA LYS A 124 -15.19 -52.49 -58.62
C LYS A 124 -15.21 -53.98 -58.91
N GLY A 125 -16.30 -54.42 -59.54
CA GLY A 125 -16.56 -55.80 -59.90
C GLY A 125 -15.41 -56.41 -60.69
N ASP A 126 -14.99 -57.59 -60.22
CA ASP A 126 -14.23 -58.56 -61.00
C ASP A 126 -15.01 -58.85 -62.29
N LYS A 127 -14.46 -58.44 -63.43
CA LYS A 127 -14.91 -58.95 -64.73
C LYS A 127 -13.83 -59.90 -65.24
N PRO A 128 -14.09 -61.21 -65.33
CA PRO A 128 -13.07 -62.18 -65.71
C PRO A 128 -12.68 -61.97 -67.18
N ALA A 129 -11.38 -61.78 -67.42
CA ALA A 129 -10.83 -61.64 -68.76
C ALA A 129 -10.93 -62.98 -69.52
N ALA A 130 -11.74 -63.01 -70.57
CA ALA A 130 -11.84 -64.13 -71.49
C ALA A 130 -10.62 -64.19 -72.42
N LYS A 131 -10.02 -65.38 -72.52
CA LYS A 131 -8.93 -65.76 -73.43
C LYS A 131 -9.27 -65.46 -74.89
N LYS A 132 -8.28 -64.98 -75.66
CA LYS A 132 -8.01 -65.39 -77.04
C LYS A 132 -6.56 -65.13 -77.40
#